data_AF-B1T384-F1
#
_entry.id   AF-B1T384-F1
#
_cell.length_a   1.000
_cell.length_b   1.000
_cell.length_c   1.000
_cell.angle_alpha   90.00
_cell.angle_beta   90.00
_cell.angle_gamma   90.00
#
_symmetry.space_group_name_H-M   'P 1'
#
loop_
_entity.id
_entity.type
_entity.pdbx_description
1 polymer ?
#
loop_
_entity_poly.entity_id
_entity_poly.type
_entity_poly.pdbx_seq_one_letter_code
_entity_poly.pdbx_strand_id
1 'polypeptide(L)'
;MQLYYQSYAQNDSTFDQIECERDVQLMQLSARQVETRLRSIFYDAADIHDECVTYCLTRGVQFSMSVCRARRLPPFSVRELSILKQLALIVLPLAAMHESLVGAKHIPARKARECPVIPITRWLNGKLTPREAQVCSAFIQGMTTQAIAVSMGVKPSTVETFAKRAFVKLEIESRRQLLALAFNNALVEPSVVS
;
A
#
# COMPACT_ATOMS: atom_id res chain seq x y z
N MET A 1 -3.92 3.73 -4.00
CA MET A 1 -2.56 4.16 -4.38
C MET A 1 -1.61 3.00 -4.72
N GLN A 2 -1.58 1.87 -4.00
CA GLN A 2 -0.70 0.74 -4.38
C GLN A 2 -0.86 0.28 -5.85
N LEU A 3 -2.11 0.09 -6.32
CA LEU A 3 -2.40 -0.25 -7.71
C LEU A 3 -1.95 0.82 -8.71
N TYR A 4 -2.04 2.10 -8.36
CA TYR A 4 -1.56 3.21 -9.20
C TYR A 4 -0.05 3.08 -9.43
N TYR A 5 0.74 2.90 -8.36
CA TYR A 5 2.19 2.71 -8.47
C TYR A 5 2.61 1.42 -9.19
N GLN A 6 1.82 0.35 -9.08
CA GLN A 6 2.16 -0.94 -9.70
C GLN A 6 1.85 -1.02 -11.20
N SER A 7 0.89 -0.23 -11.71
CA SER A 7 0.37 -0.42 -13.07
C SER A 7 0.31 0.84 -13.93
N TYR A 8 0.24 2.03 -13.31
CA TYR A 8 0.05 3.28 -14.05
C TYR A 8 1.20 4.28 -13.88
N ALA A 9 1.90 4.27 -12.74
CA ALA A 9 2.99 5.21 -12.49
C ALA A 9 4.15 5.07 -13.50
N GLN A 10 4.36 3.89 -14.10
CA GLN A 10 5.38 3.68 -15.14
C GLN A 10 5.07 4.41 -16.46
N ASN A 11 3.81 4.77 -16.69
CA ASN A 11 3.37 5.50 -17.89
C ASN A 11 3.04 6.96 -17.57
N ASP A 12 3.20 7.38 -16.31
CA ASP A 12 2.90 8.73 -15.87
C ASP A 12 4.19 9.56 -15.96
N SER A 13 4.23 10.47 -16.93
CA SER A 13 5.40 11.32 -17.21
C SER A 13 5.87 12.12 -15.99
N THR A 14 5.02 12.26 -14.98
CA THR A 14 5.38 12.89 -13.71
C THR A 14 6.54 12.16 -13.02
N PHE A 15 6.70 10.85 -13.26
CA PHE A 15 7.75 10.01 -12.67
C PHE A 15 8.97 9.78 -13.57
N ASP A 16 9.07 10.46 -14.72
CA ASP A 16 10.19 10.27 -15.67
C ASP A 16 11.52 10.88 -15.19
N GLN A 17 11.52 11.76 -14.19
CA GLN A 17 12.72 12.51 -13.74
C GLN A 17 13.59 11.77 -12.70
N ILE A 18 13.48 10.44 -12.60
CA ILE A 18 14.08 9.63 -11.52
C ILE A 18 15.43 9.07 -11.97
N GLU A 19 16.51 9.86 -11.87
CA GLU A 19 17.83 9.44 -12.40
C GLU A 19 18.94 9.28 -11.33
N CYS A 20 18.77 9.78 -10.10
CA CYS A 20 19.88 9.84 -9.13
C CYS A 20 19.86 8.74 -8.07
N GLU A 21 20.90 7.90 -8.02
CA GLU A 21 21.15 6.98 -6.91
C GLU A 21 21.56 7.75 -5.64
N ARG A 22 20.86 7.45 -4.53
CA ARG A 22 21.07 7.91 -3.13
C ARG A 22 20.42 9.21 -2.68
N ASP A 23 19.97 10.11 -3.56
CA ASP A 23 19.25 11.30 -3.10
C ASP A 23 17.75 11.02 -2.93
N VAL A 24 17.24 11.29 -1.72
CA VAL A 24 15.79 11.26 -1.49
C VAL A 24 15.16 12.47 -2.17
N GLN A 25 14.35 12.18 -3.18
CA GLN A 25 13.55 13.18 -3.86
C GLN A 25 12.16 13.26 -3.25
N LEU A 26 11.56 14.45 -3.30
CA LEU A 26 10.20 14.71 -2.88
C LEU A 26 9.45 15.34 -4.05
N MET A 27 8.30 14.78 -4.36
CA MET A 27 7.40 15.22 -5.40
C MET A 27 6.02 15.48 -4.77
N GLN A 28 5.44 16.62 -5.09
CA GLN A 28 4.07 16.93 -4.71
C GLN A 28 3.18 16.81 -5.94
N LEU A 29 2.15 16.00 -5.84
CA LEU A 29 1.15 15.77 -6.86
C LEU A 29 -0.17 16.38 -6.40
N SER A 30 -0.74 17.26 -7.22
CA SER A 30 -2.13 17.64 -7.05
C SER A 30 -3.01 16.76 -7.92
N ALA A 31 -4.13 16.26 -7.37
CA ALA A 31 -5.12 15.50 -8.13
C ALA A 31 -5.60 16.27 -9.39
N ARG A 32 -5.50 17.60 -9.40
CA ARG A 32 -5.87 18.45 -10.54
C ARG A 32 -4.94 18.30 -11.74
N GLN A 33 -3.69 17.90 -11.52
CA GLN A 33 -2.67 17.76 -12.55
C GLN A 33 -2.64 16.34 -13.14
N VAL A 34 -3.35 15.40 -12.53
CA VAL A 34 -3.47 14.02 -12.98
C VAL A 34 -4.53 13.89 -14.08
N GLU A 35 -4.25 13.07 -15.10
CA GLU A 35 -5.19 12.77 -16.18
C GLU A 35 -6.57 12.35 -15.63
N THR A 36 -7.64 12.82 -16.28
CA THR A 36 -9.02 12.71 -15.77
C THR A 36 -9.43 11.27 -15.42
N ARG A 37 -9.03 10.29 -16.23
CA ARG A 37 -9.34 8.87 -15.97
C ARG A 37 -8.64 8.34 -14.72
N LEU A 38 -7.34 8.60 -14.59
CA LEU A 38 -6.54 8.17 -13.44
C LEU A 38 -6.97 8.88 -12.15
N ARG A 39 -7.27 10.19 -12.25
CA ARG A 39 -7.81 10.98 -11.14
C ARG A 39 -9.10 10.37 -10.59
N SER A 40 -10.05 10.05 -11.47
CA SER A 40 -11.33 9.49 -11.05
C SER A 40 -11.17 8.16 -10.29
N ILE A 41 -10.31 7.27 -10.80
CA ILE A 41 -10.12 5.93 -10.25
C ILE A 41 -9.36 5.95 -8.92
N PHE A 42 -8.33 6.79 -8.80
CA PHE A 42 -7.40 6.72 -7.67
C PHE A 42 -7.51 7.86 -6.66
N TYR A 43 -7.85 9.06 -7.13
CA TYR A 43 -7.87 10.27 -6.29
C TYR A 43 -9.30 10.62 -5.86
N ASP A 44 -10.26 10.69 -6.79
CA ASP A 44 -11.66 11.03 -6.49
C ASP A 44 -12.32 9.96 -5.61
N ALA A 45 -12.16 8.68 -5.97
CA ALA A 45 -12.65 7.55 -5.18
C ALA A 45 -12.14 7.51 -3.73
N ALA A 46 -10.92 7.99 -3.48
CA ALA A 46 -10.28 7.96 -2.17
C ALA A 46 -10.35 9.31 -1.42
N ASP A 47 -11.10 10.27 -1.96
CA ASP A 47 -11.18 11.65 -1.46
C ASP A 47 -9.82 12.36 -1.32
N ILE A 48 -8.85 12.03 -2.19
CA ILE A 48 -7.50 12.60 -2.17
C ILE A 48 -7.46 13.90 -2.99
N HIS A 49 -6.86 14.95 -2.42
CA HIS A 49 -6.60 16.24 -3.05
C HIS A 49 -5.13 16.41 -3.44
N ASP A 50 -4.22 16.16 -2.49
CA ASP A 50 -2.79 16.21 -2.72
C ASP A 50 -2.14 14.91 -2.26
N GLU A 51 -1.07 14.53 -2.95
CA GLU A 51 -0.20 13.44 -2.58
C GLU A 51 1.25 13.96 -2.52
N CYS A 52 1.94 13.65 -1.43
CA CYS A 52 3.37 13.86 -1.31
C CYS A 52 4.05 12.51 -1.45
N VAL A 53 4.89 12.37 -2.46
CA VAL A 53 5.62 11.15 -2.78
C VAL A 53 7.09 11.42 -2.54
N THR A 54 7.72 10.58 -1.74
CA THR A 54 9.17 10.57 -1.57
C THR A 54 9.72 9.25 -2.04
N TYR A 55 10.89 9.26 -2.66
CA TYR A 55 11.50 8.03 -3.17
C TYR A 55 13.03 8.12 -3.17
N CYS A 56 13.65 6.96 -3.22
CA CYS A 56 15.08 6.80 -3.47
C CYS A 56 15.35 5.54 -4.30
N LEU A 57 16.45 5.56 -5.05
CA LEU A 57 16.98 4.40 -5.74
C LEU A 57 18.18 3.86 -4.95
N THR A 58 18.11 2.58 -4.54
CA THR A 58 19.19 1.89 -3.83
C THR A 58 19.45 0.54 -4.48
N ARG A 59 20.65 0.33 -5.04
CA ARG A 59 21.05 -0.92 -5.71
C ARG A 59 20.08 -1.35 -6.81
N GLY A 60 19.60 -0.39 -7.60
CA GLY A 60 18.62 -0.63 -8.67
C GLY A 60 17.18 -0.95 -8.20
N VAL A 61 16.89 -0.91 -6.90
CA VAL A 61 15.54 -1.05 -6.34
C VAL A 61 15.03 0.31 -5.89
N GLN A 62 13.84 0.69 -6.36
CA GLN A 62 13.18 1.94 -5.98
C GLN A 62 12.32 1.75 -4.73
N PHE A 63 12.60 2.53 -3.70
CA PHE A 63 11.78 2.62 -2.50
C PHE A 63 10.99 3.91 -2.54
N SER A 64 9.72 3.86 -2.15
CA SER A 64 8.87 5.03 -2.08
C SER A 64 8.00 5.05 -0.84
N MET A 65 7.69 6.26 -0.38
CA MET A 65 6.72 6.55 0.67
C MET A 65 5.78 7.62 0.13
N SER A 66 4.49 7.31 0.11
CA SER A 66 3.42 8.21 -0.31
C SER A 66 2.55 8.60 0.88
N VAL A 67 2.22 9.89 0.97
CA VAL A 67 1.30 10.46 1.95
C VAL A 67 0.22 11.23 1.22
N CYS A 68 -1.03 10.80 1.37
CA CYS A 68 -2.19 11.41 0.74
C CYS A 68 -2.93 12.35 1.70
N ARG A 69 -3.50 13.44 1.18
CA ARG A 69 -4.29 14.41 1.94
C ARG A 69 -5.70 14.55 1.38
N ALA A 70 -6.68 14.60 2.27
CA ALA A 70 -8.09 14.66 1.90
C ALA A 70 -8.53 16.04 1.41
N ARG A 71 -9.57 16.13 0.56
CA ARG A 71 -10.09 17.40 -0.03
C ARG A 71 -10.55 18.44 0.99
N ARG A 72 -11.02 17.98 2.15
CA ARG A 72 -11.47 18.84 3.24
C ARG A 72 -10.34 19.54 3.99
N LEU A 73 -9.09 19.18 3.74
CA LEU A 73 -7.92 19.75 4.41
C LEU A 73 -7.19 20.72 3.48
N PRO A 74 -6.47 21.73 4.02
CA PRO A 74 -5.65 22.60 3.20
C PRO A 74 -4.49 21.83 2.54
N PRO A 75 -3.91 22.37 1.45
CA PRO A 75 -2.72 21.80 0.83
C PRO A 75 -1.56 21.67 1.81
N PHE A 76 -0.59 20.81 1.48
CA PHE A 76 0.63 20.69 2.28
C PHE A 76 1.39 22.02 2.34
N SER A 77 1.70 22.45 3.55
CA SER A 77 2.62 23.56 3.78
C SER A 77 4.06 23.15 3.50
N VAL A 78 4.93 24.11 3.17
CA VAL A 78 6.37 23.88 2.99
C VAL A 78 7.01 23.23 4.23
N ARG A 79 6.51 23.56 5.43
CA ARG A 79 6.95 22.94 6.68
C ARG A 79 6.61 21.45 6.74
N GLU A 80 5.38 21.09 6.39
CA GLU A 80 4.96 19.68 6.36
C GLU A 80 5.75 18.89 5.31
N LEU A 81 5.95 19.46 4.11
CA LEU A 81 6.77 18.83 3.07
C LEU A 81 8.22 18.62 3.55
N SER A 82 8.78 19.59 4.27
CA SER A 82 10.12 19.47 4.86
C SER A 82 10.21 18.34 5.87
N ILE A 83 9.20 18.19 6.74
CA ILE A 83 9.11 17.08 7.70
C ILE A 83 9.00 15.74 6.97
N LEU A 84 8.15 15.66 5.94
CA LEU A 84 8.00 14.44 5.14
C LEU A 84 9.30 14.06 4.46
N LYS A 85 10.05 15.02 3.91
CA LYS A 85 11.39 14.77 3.35
C LYS A 85 12.37 14.27 4.39
N GLN A 86 12.40 14.87 5.58
CA GLN A 86 13.27 14.43 6.68
C GLN A 86 12.94 13.01 7.15
N LEU A 87 11.66 12.67 7.26
CA LEU A 87 11.23 11.31 7.58
C LEU A 87 11.65 10.32 6.48
N ALA A 88 11.50 10.70 5.21
CA ALA A 88 11.90 9.86 4.08
C ALA A 88 13.40 9.56 4.06
N LEU A 89 14.25 10.53 4.43
CA LEU A 89 15.70 10.35 4.59
C LEU A 89 16.08 9.28 5.62
N ILE A 90 15.17 8.92 6.53
CA ILE A 90 15.39 7.88 7.54
C ILE A 90 14.67 6.59 7.12
N VAL A 91 13.39 6.70 6.78
CA VAL A 91 12.51 5.56 6.52
C VAL A 91 12.92 4.79 5.26
N LEU A 92 13.28 5.48 4.17
CA LEU A 92 13.58 4.81 2.91
C LEU A 92 14.90 4.00 2.97
N PRO A 93 16.00 4.52 3.52
CA PRO A 93 17.21 3.71 3.74
C PRO A 93 16.98 2.55 4.72
N LEU A 94 16.15 2.75 5.76
CA LEU A 94 15.78 1.65 6.67
C LEU A 94 14.97 0.57 5.95
N ALA A 95 14.07 0.94 5.04
CA ALA A 95 13.34 -0.01 4.22
C ALA A 95 14.29 -0.80 3.30
N ALA A 96 15.25 -0.12 2.67
CA ALA A 96 16.28 -0.76 1.85
C ALA A 96 17.19 -1.69 2.68
N MET A 97 17.58 -1.27 3.87
CA MET A 97 18.37 -2.09 4.80
C MET A 97 17.56 -3.29 5.27
N HIS A 98 16.29 -3.11 5.63
CA HIS A 98 15.39 -4.19 6.02
C HIS A 98 15.24 -5.21 4.88
N GLU A 99 15.05 -4.76 3.63
CA GLU A 99 15.04 -5.66 2.49
C GLU A 99 16.35 -6.46 2.40
N SER A 100 17.50 -5.81 2.60
CA SER A 100 18.80 -6.51 2.54
C SER A 100 19.01 -7.52 3.68
N LEU A 101 18.49 -7.23 4.88
CA LEU A 101 18.66 -8.08 6.08
C LEU A 101 17.67 -9.24 6.11
N VAL A 102 16.42 -8.99 5.71
CA VAL A 102 15.39 -10.03 5.56
C VAL A 102 15.60 -10.81 4.24
N GLY A 103 16.36 -10.22 3.32
CA GLY A 103 16.62 -10.68 1.94
C GLY A 103 17.64 -11.80 1.75
N ALA A 104 18.14 -12.46 2.80
CA ALA A 104 18.69 -13.82 2.65
C ALA A 104 17.63 -14.83 2.15
N LYS A 105 16.36 -14.39 2.04
CA LYS A 105 15.25 -15.09 1.38
C LYS A 105 14.52 -14.21 0.34
N HIS A 106 15.20 -13.33 -0.39
CA HIS A 106 14.51 -12.48 -1.37
C HIS A 106 14.15 -13.26 -2.66
N ILE A 107 12.86 -13.46 -2.87
CA ILE A 107 12.26 -13.79 -4.16
C ILE A 107 12.38 -12.52 -5.03
N PRO A 108 13.07 -12.55 -6.19
CA PRO A 108 13.36 -11.35 -6.98
C PRO A 108 12.10 -10.56 -7.34
N ALA A 109 12.20 -9.22 -7.39
CA ALA A 109 11.10 -8.28 -7.69
C ALA A 109 10.33 -8.58 -9.00
N ARG A 110 10.90 -9.35 -9.93
CA ARG A 110 10.19 -9.86 -11.12
C ARG A 110 9.13 -10.93 -10.78
N LYS A 111 9.30 -11.66 -9.68
CA LYS A 111 8.31 -12.56 -9.06
C LYS A 111 7.43 -11.87 -8.02
N ALA A 112 7.74 -10.65 -7.57
CA ALA A 112 6.80 -9.84 -6.78
C ALA A 112 5.57 -9.36 -7.59
N ARG A 113 5.56 -9.60 -8.92
CA ARG A 113 4.36 -9.56 -9.77
C ARG A 113 3.33 -10.64 -9.36
N GLU A 114 3.81 -11.75 -8.80
CA GLU A 114 3.03 -12.71 -8.04
C GLU A 114 3.29 -12.45 -6.56
N CYS A 115 2.60 -11.44 -6.06
CA CYS A 115 2.42 -11.22 -4.64
C CYS A 115 2.28 -12.59 -3.91
N PRO A 116 2.93 -12.82 -2.73
CA PRO A 116 2.59 -13.94 -1.83
C PRO A 116 1.21 -13.72 -1.18
N VAL A 117 0.27 -13.19 -1.97
CA VAL A 117 -1.15 -13.05 -1.71
C VAL A 117 -1.82 -14.41 -1.85
N ILE A 118 -1.25 -15.40 -2.58
CA ILE A 118 -1.87 -16.73 -2.73
C ILE A 118 -1.96 -17.48 -1.38
N PRO A 119 -0.90 -17.57 -0.54
CA PRO A 119 -0.99 -18.22 0.76
C PRO A 119 -1.97 -17.51 1.72
N ILE A 120 -1.88 -16.18 1.81
CA ILE A 120 -2.74 -15.38 2.69
C ILE A 120 -4.20 -15.44 2.25
N THR A 121 -4.48 -15.30 0.94
CA THR A 121 -5.87 -15.34 0.45
C THR A 121 -6.46 -16.73 0.60
N ARG A 122 -5.69 -17.80 0.39
CA ARG A 122 -6.14 -19.18 0.67
C ARG A 122 -6.47 -19.36 2.15
N TRP A 123 -5.61 -18.89 3.05
CA TRP A 123 -5.85 -18.94 4.50
C TRP A 123 -7.10 -18.14 4.91
N LEU A 124 -7.27 -16.92 4.39
CA LEU A 124 -8.46 -16.10 4.65
C LEU A 124 -9.73 -16.77 4.13
N ASN A 125 -9.71 -17.28 2.89
CA ASN A 125 -10.86 -17.93 2.27
C ASN A 125 -11.26 -19.25 2.97
N GLY A 126 -10.35 -19.89 3.69
CA GLY A 126 -10.66 -21.06 4.52
C GLY A 126 -11.39 -20.73 5.83
N LYS A 127 -11.28 -19.49 6.33
CA LYS A 127 -11.84 -19.06 7.62
C LYS A 127 -12.98 -18.05 7.51
N LEU A 128 -13.08 -17.36 6.37
CA LEU A 128 -13.95 -16.22 6.17
C LEU A 128 -14.87 -16.40 4.97
N THR A 129 -16.00 -15.70 4.98
CA THR A 129 -16.83 -15.56 3.77
C THR A 129 -16.10 -14.76 2.70
N PRO A 130 -16.48 -14.87 1.41
CA PRO A 130 -15.82 -14.14 0.34
C PRO A 130 -15.75 -12.61 0.56
N ARG A 131 -16.82 -12.02 1.11
CA ARG A 131 -16.87 -10.57 1.38
C ARG A 131 -15.99 -10.16 2.56
N GLU A 132 -15.91 -10.98 3.61
CA GLU A 132 -15.01 -10.76 4.75
C GLU A 132 -13.54 -10.92 4.33
N ALA A 133 -13.22 -11.97 3.58
CA ALA A 133 -11.88 -12.21 3.05
C ALA A 133 -11.42 -11.08 2.12
N GLN A 134 -12.31 -10.57 1.26
CA GLN A 134 -12.04 -9.42 0.40
C GLN A 134 -11.66 -8.17 1.21
N VAL A 135 -12.39 -7.86 2.28
CA VAL A 135 -12.07 -6.72 3.17
C VAL A 135 -10.74 -6.92 3.88
N CYS A 136 -10.50 -8.10 4.47
CA CYS A 136 -9.25 -8.41 5.15
C CYS A 136 -8.04 -8.35 4.20
N SER A 137 -8.17 -8.89 2.99
CA SER A 137 -7.12 -8.85 1.96
C SER A 137 -6.78 -7.41 1.58
N ALA A 138 -7.80 -6.57 1.35
CA ALA A 138 -7.60 -5.16 1.04
C ALA A 138 -6.97 -4.38 2.21
N PHE A 139 -7.31 -4.71 3.46
CA PHE A 139 -6.63 -4.13 4.62
C PHE A 139 -5.17 -4.52 4.72
N ILE A 140 -4.82 -5.77 4.40
CA ILE A 140 -3.43 -6.24 4.37
C ILE A 140 -2.64 -5.52 3.27
N GLN A 141 -3.28 -5.21 2.15
CA GLN A 141 -2.75 -4.36 1.07
C GLN A 141 -2.74 -2.85 1.42
N GLY A 142 -3.01 -2.48 2.67
CA GLY A 142 -2.93 -1.08 3.09
C GLY A 142 -4.09 -0.19 2.63
N MET A 143 -5.17 -0.72 2.04
CA MET A 143 -6.31 0.10 1.61
C MET A 143 -7.08 0.71 2.80
N THR A 144 -7.65 1.90 2.62
CA THR A 144 -8.51 2.54 3.62
C THR A 144 -9.93 1.98 3.54
N THR A 145 -10.72 2.06 4.62
CA THR A 145 -12.14 1.65 4.61
C THR A 145 -12.93 2.31 3.49
N GLN A 146 -12.64 3.59 3.19
CA GLN A 146 -13.28 4.34 2.11
C GLN A 146 -12.91 3.77 0.74
N ALA A 147 -11.63 3.53 0.47
CA ALA A 147 -11.18 2.95 -0.78
C ALA A 147 -11.76 1.55 -1.01
N ILE A 148 -11.86 0.75 0.07
CA ILE A 148 -12.48 -0.58 0.02
C ILE A 148 -13.97 -0.47 -0.30
N ALA A 149 -14.68 0.44 0.35
CA ALA A 149 -16.11 0.67 0.14
C ALA A 149 -16.41 0.99 -1.33
N VAL A 150 -15.64 1.91 -1.92
CA VAL A 150 -15.74 2.24 -3.35
C VAL A 150 -15.42 1.04 -4.23
N SER A 151 -14.32 0.32 -3.96
CA SER A 151 -13.93 -0.85 -4.75
C SER A 151 -14.97 -1.98 -4.73
N MET A 152 -15.71 -2.10 -3.62
CA MET A 152 -16.74 -3.13 -3.43
C MET A 152 -18.14 -2.67 -3.83
N GLY A 153 -18.33 -1.38 -4.15
CA GLY A 153 -19.65 -0.79 -4.43
C GLY A 153 -20.58 -0.75 -3.21
N VAL A 154 -20.04 -0.55 -2.01
CA VAL A 154 -20.81 -0.56 -0.74
C VAL A 154 -20.53 0.69 0.10
N LYS A 155 -21.27 0.87 1.21
CA LYS A 155 -21.01 1.96 2.16
C LYS A 155 -19.82 1.63 3.08
N PRO A 156 -19.10 2.63 3.61
CA PRO A 156 -18.00 2.42 4.56
C PRO A 156 -18.43 1.63 5.81
N SER A 157 -19.63 1.89 6.32
CA SER A 157 -20.21 1.13 7.44
C SER A 157 -20.42 -0.36 7.14
N THR A 158 -20.65 -0.71 5.87
CA THR A 158 -20.74 -2.10 5.43
C THR A 158 -19.37 -2.77 5.45
N VAL A 159 -18.31 -2.05 5.06
CA VAL A 159 -16.92 -2.54 5.18
C VAL A 159 -16.55 -2.77 6.63
N GLU A 160 -16.88 -1.84 7.53
CA GLU A 160 -16.65 -1.99 8.97
C GLU A 160 -17.41 -3.19 9.56
N THR A 161 -18.64 -3.44 9.07
CA THR A 161 -19.42 -4.60 9.48
C THR A 161 -18.74 -5.91 9.06
N PHE A 162 -18.28 -6.01 7.81
CA PHE A 162 -17.53 -7.18 7.36
C PHE A 162 -16.22 -7.34 8.12
N ALA A 163 -15.48 -6.25 8.36
CA ALA A 163 -14.25 -6.25 9.15
C ALA A 163 -14.49 -6.80 10.56
N LYS A 164 -15.51 -6.30 11.26
CA LYS A 164 -15.84 -6.73 12.62
C LYS A 164 -16.18 -8.22 12.68
N ARG A 165 -16.98 -8.71 11.73
CA ARG A 165 -17.32 -10.14 11.63
C ARG A 165 -16.09 -11.00 11.34
N ALA A 166 -15.22 -10.54 10.45
CA ALA A 166 -13.96 -11.21 10.14
C ALA A 166 -13.04 -11.27 11.37
N PHE A 167 -12.91 -10.17 12.11
CA PHE A 167 -12.05 -10.08 13.29
C PHE A 167 -12.51 -11.03 14.39
N VAL A 168 -13.83 -11.13 14.61
CA VAL A 168 -14.39 -12.14 15.53
C VAL A 168 -14.04 -13.56 15.08
N LYS A 169 -14.19 -13.89 13.79
CA LYS A 169 -13.86 -15.23 13.25
C LYS A 169 -12.36 -15.55 13.28
N LEU A 170 -11.51 -14.54 13.23
CA LEU A 170 -10.06 -14.67 13.30
C LEU A 170 -9.52 -14.53 14.72
N GLU A 171 -10.38 -14.32 15.71
CA GLU A 171 -10.02 -14.12 17.12
C GLU A 171 -9.02 -12.96 17.33
N ILE A 172 -9.27 -11.85 16.63
CA ILE A 172 -8.49 -10.62 16.73
C ILE A 172 -9.39 -9.41 16.98
N GLU A 173 -8.78 -8.32 17.42
CA GLU A 173 -9.50 -7.10 17.79
C GLU A 173 -9.15 -5.91 16.89
N SER A 174 -8.08 -6.02 16.09
CA SER A 174 -7.59 -4.88 15.31
C SER A 174 -7.00 -5.25 13.97
N ARG A 175 -7.00 -4.25 13.08
CA ARG A 175 -6.28 -4.30 11.80
C ARG A 175 -4.78 -4.56 11.96
N ARG A 176 -4.17 -4.09 13.05
CA ARG A 176 -2.76 -4.37 13.36
C ARG A 176 -2.54 -5.85 13.64
N GLN A 177 -3.42 -6.48 14.41
CA GLN A 177 -3.36 -7.92 14.67
C GLN A 177 -3.65 -8.73 13.41
N LEU A 178 -4.55 -8.28 12.53
CA LEU A 178 -4.74 -8.89 11.20
C LEU A 178 -3.43 -8.91 10.40
N LEU A 179 -2.70 -7.78 10.37
CA LEU A 179 -1.41 -7.71 9.68
C LEU A 179 -0.39 -8.67 10.29
N ALA A 180 -0.29 -8.70 11.63
CA ALA A 180 0.61 -9.63 12.32
C ALA A 180 0.28 -11.10 12.01
N LEU A 181 -1.00 -11.48 12.02
CA LEU A 181 -1.44 -12.82 11.61
C LEU A 181 -1.07 -13.11 10.16
N ALA A 182 -1.31 -12.17 9.24
CA ALA A 182 -0.99 -12.34 7.83
C ALA A 182 0.53 -12.55 7.62
N PHE A 183 1.38 -11.78 8.29
CA PHE A 183 2.83 -11.95 8.22
C PHE A 183 3.28 -13.30 8.79
N ASN A 184 2.75 -13.72 9.95
CA ASN A 184 3.09 -15.00 10.55
C ASN A 184 2.71 -16.18 9.65
N ASN A 185 1.55 -16.12 8.99
CA ASN A 185 1.08 -17.17 8.09
C ASN A 185 1.73 -17.12 6.70
N ALA A 186 2.26 -15.97 6.26
CA ALA A 186 3.04 -15.86 5.02
C ALA A 186 4.47 -16.39 5.15
N LEU A 187 5.01 -16.42 6.38
CA LEU A 187 6.36 -16.94 6.66
C LEU A 187 6.39 -18.45 6.91
N VAL A 188 5.24 -19.09 7.10
CA VAL A 188 5.09 -20.54 7.19
C VAL A 188 4.71 -21.05 5.80
N GLU A 189 5.69 -21.46 5.00
CA GLU A 189 5.38 -22.30 3.84
C GLU A 189 4.68 -23.58 4.36
N PRO A 190 3.62 -24.06 3.70
CA PRO A 190 3.18 -25.42 3.94
C PRO A 190 4.32 -26.32 3.46
N SER A 191 5.00 -27.00 4.39
CA SER A 191 5.82 -28.16 4.10
C SER A 191 4.96 -29.08 3.24
N VAL A 192 5.25 -29.09 1.93
CA VAL A 192 4.61 -30.02 1.00
C VAL A 192 5.09 -31.40 1.43
N VAL A 193 4.21 -32.14 2.08
CA VAL A 193 4.32 -33.58 2.19
C VAL A 193 4.17 -34.12 0.78
N SER A 194 5.26 -34.59 0.20
CA SER A 194 5.35 -35.69 -0.78
C SER A 194 6.80 -36.12 -0.89
#